data_AF-A0A5N5TI84-F1
#
_entry.id   AF-A0A5N5TI84-F1
#
_cell.length_a   1.000
_cell.length_b   1.000
_cell.length_c   1.000
_cell.angle_alpha   90.00
_cell.angle_beta   90.00
_cell.angle_gamma   90.00
#
_symmetry.space_group_name_H-M   'P 1'
#
loop_
_entity.id
_entity.type
_entity.pdbx_description
1 polymer ?
#
loop_
_entity_poly.entity_id
_entity_poly.type
_entity_poly.pdbx_seq_one_letter_code
_entity_poly.pdbx_strand_id
1 'polypeptide(L)'
;MNIITYQPTDFSRYIRAMADKSFNLNAYGDRGERKIHSITTLQFESVRLTTFYYFNNDRNRVDIRELAREGFFYNRLYDCIICTFCGNKIHQDHNYRAATTHRTLESCPMNKFPLHGNVPLVRPDAEDSLSKINYMLQESMSFKVKHAVPDERNEIIFHERFKIRRNVNLADNGVRLTLFTHYLFYLPPEKRPNIERLAEAGFPDLLHMKINIMSFLSKGFSDIVMCFHCKGGLYNIDVDDDPVKDHATFYGHCAYIKDYCSRHGIVIDQIPKPLSEAMFTEDEQNLLMEHPLIKKMISKGYDKTIVKKKMVDFVFSQGCFPFCIETCVAEVPKNRLIYLEIDIDIRIYEYKYKTLMKGQISGN
;
A
#
# COMPACT_ATOMS: atom_id res chain seq x y z
N MET A 1 29.36 15.01 8.15
CA MET A 1 28.01 14.42 8.02
C MET A 1 27.46 14.90 6.68
N ASN A 2 27.32 14.00 5.71
CA ASN A 2 26.73 14.36 4.42
C ASN A 2 25.21 14.46 4.64
N ILE A 3 24.69 15.68 4.58
CA ILE A 3 23.25 15.94 4.54
C ILE A 3 22.78 15.40 3.19
N ILE A 4 22.05 14.28 3.20
CA ILE A 4 21.41 13.75 2.01
C ILE A 4 20.25 14.69 1.69
N THR A 5 20.45 15.59 0.74
CA THR A 5 19.38 16.40 0.17
C THR A 5 18.50 15.50 -0.69
N TYR A 6 17.19 15.52 -0.45
CA TYR A 6 16.19 14.83 -1.26
C TYR A 6 16.28 15.31 -2.71
N GLN A 7 16.86 14.51 -3.60
CA GLN A 7 16.72 14.74 -5.04
C GLN A 7 15.37 14.14 -5.44
N PRO A 8 14.44 14.90 -6.05
CA PRO A 8 13.16 14.37 -6.49
C PRO A 8 13.38 13.13 -7.36
N THR A 9 12.75 12.02 -6.99
CA THR A 9 12.90 10.76 -7.73
C THR A 9 12.02 10.77 -8.98
N ASP A 10 12.26 9.87 -9.94
CA ASP A 10 11.36 9.64 -11.09
C ASP A 10 9.91 9.33 -10.68
N PHE A 11 9.71 8.83 -9.46
CA PHE A 11 8.38 8.56 -8.93
C PHE A 11 7.70 9.82 -8.37
N SER A 12 8.44 10.86 -7.99
CA SER A 12 7.88 12.20 -7.75
C SER A 12 7.22 12.74 -9.04
N ARG A 13 7.78 12.43 -10.22
CA ARG A 13 7.13 12.72 -11.52
C ARG A 13 5.87 11.88 -11.72
N TYR A 14 5.90 10.60 -11.35
CA TYR A 14 4.75 9.70 -11.48
C TYR A 14 3.61 10.04 -10.52
N ILE A 15 3.88 10.37 -9.25
CA ILE A 15 2.90 10.88 -8.27
C ILE A 15 2.29 12.19 -8.76
N ARG A 16 3.11 13.13 -9.26
CA ARG A 16 2.62 14.40 -9.84
C ARG A 16 1.74 14.16 -11.05
N ALA A 17 2.13 13.26 -11.95
CA ALA A 17 1.33 12.89 -13.10
C ALA A 17 0.01 12.23 -12.66
N MET A 18 0.04 11.29 -11.72
CA MET A 18 -1.17 10.67 -11.17
C MET A 18 -2.08 11.68 -10.45
N ALA A 19 -1.55 12.75 -9.85
CA ALA A 19 -2.38 13.80 -9.25
C ALA A 19 -3.09 14.68 -10.30
N ASP A 20 -2.64 14.66 -11.56
CA ASP A 20 -3.34 15.28 -12.68
C ASP A 20 -4.48 14.37 -13.17
N LYS A 21 -5.67 14.96 -13.37
CA LYS A 21 -6.86 14.25 -13.89
C LYS A 21 -6.70 13.87 -15.36
N SER A 22 -5.85 14.57 -16.11
CA SER A 22 -5.54 14.27 -17.51
C SER A 22 -4.68 13.01 -17.67
N PHE A 23 -4.05 12.53 -16.59
CA PHE A 23 -3.20 11.35 -16.64
C PHE A 23 -4.02 10.08 -16.89
N ASN A 24 -3.75 9.47 -18.04
CA ASN A 24 -4.28 8.19 -18.44
C ASN A 24 -3.35 7.07 -17.94
N LEU A 25 -3.79 6.33 -16.93
CA LEU A 25 -3.06 5.18 -16.37
C LEU A 25 -2.65 4.15 -17.44
N ASN A 26 -3.43 4.02 -18.51
CA ASN A 26 -3.23 3.01 -19.55
C ASN A 26 -2.38 3.52 -20.73
N ALA A 27 -2.14 4.84 -20.83
CA ALA A 27 -1.44 5.41 -21.98
C ALA A 27 0.09 5.38 -21.86
N TYR A 28 0.65 5.16 -20.67
CA TYR A 28 2.08 5.38 -20.46
C TYR A 28 2.97 4.18 -20.78
N GLY A 29 2.44 2.95 -20.88
CA GLY A 29 3.23 1.72 -21.05
C GLY A 29 4.17 1.38 -19.88
N ASP A 30 4.65 2.39 -19.16
CA ASP A 30 5.44 2.35 -17.94
C ASP A 30 4.50 2.27 -16.73
N ARG A 31 4.55 1.13 -16.03
CA ARG A 31 3.81 0.85 -14.79
C ARG A 31 4.54 1.37 -13.54
N GLY A 32 5.65 2.09 -13.72
CA GLY A 32 6.44 2.69 -12.66
C GLY A 32 7.05 1.66 -11.71
N GLU A 33 7.17 2.05 -10.45
CA GLU A 33 7.68 1.20 -9.38
C GLU A 33 6.64 0.12 -8.98
N ARG A 34 7.03 -1.15 -9.13
CA ARG A 34 6.17 -2.33 -8.91
C ARG A 34 6.56 -3.16 -7.70
N LYS A 35 7.53 -2.67 -6.96
CA LYS A 35 7.96 -3.25 -5.70
C LYS A 35 6.95 -2.96 -4.60
N ILE A 36 6.69 -3.95 -3.78
CA ILE A 36 5.97 -3.80 -2.52
C ILE A 36 6.99 -3.99 -1.40
N HIS A 37 6.96 -3.06 -0.46
CA HIS A 37 7.86 -3.07 0.68
C HIS A 37 7.14 -3.29 2.01
N SER A 38 5.84 -2.99 2.08
CA SER A 38 5.06 -3.13 3.32
C SER A 38 3.62 -3.53 3.05
N ILE A 39 2.98 -4.19 4.02
CA ILE A 39 1.52 -4.41 4.03
C ILE A 39 0.73 -3.09 4.06
N THR A 40 1.36 -1.98 4.47
CA THR A 40 0.74 -0.64 4.53
C THR A 40 0.69 0.06 3.17
N THR A 41 1.27 -0.53 2.12
CA THR A 41 1.38 0.10 0.79
C THR A 41 0.00 0.48 0.21
N LEU A 42 -1.05 -0.31 0.48
CA LEU A 42 -2.43 0.00 0.03
C LEU A 42 -3.11 1.15 0.81
N GLN A 43 -2.49 1.66 1.87
CA GLN A 43 -2.99 2.85 2.57
C GLN A 43 -2.76 4.14 1.76
N PHE A 44 -1.84 4.11 0.80
CA PHE A 44 -1.59 5.21 -0.13
C PHE A 44 -2.56 5.15 -1.30
N GLU A 45 -3.30 6.24 -1.53
CA GLU A 45 -4.25 6.34 -2.64
C GLU A 45 -3.57 6.17 -4.01
N SER A 46 -2.33 6.66 -4.16
CA SER A 46 -1.49 6.48 -5.36
C SER A 46 -1.33 5.01 -5.72
N VAL A 47 -0.93 4.18 -4.75
CA VAL A 47 -0.80 2.74 -4.92
C VAL A 47 -2.16 2.13 -5.24
N ARG A 48 -3.22 2.45 -4.48
CA ARG A 48 -4.56 1.93 -4.77
C ARG A 48 -4.98 2.23 -6.20
N LEU A 49 -4.73 3.45 -6.69
CA LEU A 49 -5.03 3.85 -8.06
C LEU A 49 -4.27 3.01 -9.08
N THR A 50 -2.97 2.74 -8.87
CA THR A 50 -2.20 1.89 -9.79
C THR A 50 -2.72 0.46 -9.92
N THR A 51 -3.42 -0.08 -8.90
CA THR A 51 -4.01 -1.43 -9.01
C THR A 51 -5.08 -1.54 -10.10
N PHE A 52 -5.65 -0.42 -10.55
CA PHE A 52 -6.66 -0.37 -11.60
C PHE A 52 -6.07 -0.47 -13.04
N TYR A 53 -4.78 -0.78 -13.19
CA TYR A 53 -4.12 -0.86 -14.51
C TYR A 53 -4.84 -1.78 -15.52
N TYR A 54 -5.33 -2.95 -15.10
CA TYR A 54 -6.15 -3.85 -15.96
C TYR A 54 -7.65 -3.71 -15.75
N PHE A 55 -8.09 -2.72 -14.99
CA PHE A 55 -9.49 -2.48 -14.80
C PHE A 55 -10.11 -2.02 -16.12
N ASN A 56 -11.15 -2.73 -16.57
CA ASN A 56 -11.77 -2.45 -17.86
C ASN A 56 -12.68 -1.22 -17.78
N ASN A 57 -12.09 -0.03 -17.84
CA ASN A 57 -12.78 1.25 -17.72
C ASN A 57 -13.84 1.47 -18.81
N ASP A 58 -13.61 1.01 -20.04
CA ASP A 58 -14.56 1.23 -21.15
C ASP A 58 -15.85 0.43 -20.99
N ARG A 59 -15.75 -0.80 -20.46
CA ARG A 59 -16.93 -1.60 -20.11
C ARG A 59 -17.65 -1.06 -18.88
N ASN A 60 -16.88 -0.51 -17.94
CA ASN A 60 -17.42 -0.10 -16.65
C ASN A 60 -18.01 1.33 -16.72
N ARG A 61 -17.37 2.33 -17.31
CA ARG A 61 -17.76 3.76 -17.14
C ARG A 61 -17.73 4.16 -15.66
N VAL A 62 -16.65 3.80 -14.96
CA VAL A 62 -16.43 4.14 -13.54
C VAL A 62 -15.22 5.06 -13.43
N ASP A 63 -15.33 6.05 -12.55
CA ASP A 63 -14.17 6.84 -12.16
C ASP A 63 -13.31 6.04 -11.15
N ILE A 64 -12.28 5.36 -11.66
CA ILE A 64 -11.34 4.61 -10.83
C ILE A 64 -10.58 5.49 -9.83
N ARG A 65 -10.42 6.78 -10.12
CA ARG A 65 -9.79 7.74 -9.19
C ARG A 65 -10.70 7.99 -8.02
N GLU A 66 -12.01 8.07 -8.27
CA GLU A 66 -13.00 8.12 -7.21
C GLU A 66 -12.98 6.85 -6.36
N LEU A 67 -12.94 5.66 -6.97
CA LEU A 67 -12.82 4.40 -6.21
C LEU A 67 -11.58 4.36 -5.32
N ALA A 68 -10.40 4.71 -5.87
CA ALA A 68 -9.15 4.76 -5.12
C ALA A 68 -9.21 5.76 -3.95
N ARG A 69 -9.79 6.93 -4.18
CA ARG A 69 -10.02 7.97 -3.17
C ARG A 69 -10.94 7.49 -2.05
N GLU A 70 -11.97 6.70 -2.36
CA GLU A 70 -12.89 6.10 -1.38
C GLU A 70 -12.32 4.85 -0.68
N GLY A 71 -11.02 4.58 -0.87
CA GLY A 71 -10.27 3.55 -0.17
C GLY A 71 -10.23 2.19 -0.86
N PHE A 72 -10.75 2.09 -2.08
CA PHE A 72 -10.77 0.85 -2.82
C PHE A 72 -9.49 0.64 -3.64
N PHE A 73 -9.00 -0.59 -3.65
CA PHE A 73 -8.06 -1.06 -4.65
C PHE A 73 -8.75 -2.14 -5.50
N TYR A 74 -8.33 -2.28 -6.75
CA TYR A 74 -8.79 -3.37 -7.60
C TYR A 74 -8.00 -4.63 -7.28
N ASN A 75 -8.71 -5.67 -6.83
CA ASN A 75 -8.16 -6.99 -6.67
C ASN A 75 -8.35 -7.73 -8.00
N ARG A 76 -7.25 -7.81 -8.76
CA ARG A 76 -7.25 -8.50 -10.06
C ARG A 76 -7.66 -9.95 -9.89
N LEU A 77 -7.10 -10.71 -8.95
CA LEU A 77 -7.39 -12.15 -8.78
C LEU A 77 -8.88 -12.52 -8.72
N TYR A 78 -9.72 -11.67 -8.15
CA TYR A 78 -11.16 -11.93 -8.00
C TYR A 78 -12.06 -11.01 -8.82
N ASP A 79 -11.49 -10.20 -9.71
CA ASP A 79 -12.20 -9.20 -10.52
C ASP A 79 -13.19 -8.35 -9.70
N CYS A 80 -12.68 -7.76 -8.62
CA CYS A 80 -13.49 -7.02 -7.67
C CYS A 80 -12.69 -5.88 -7.05
N ILE A 81 -13.38 -4.92 -6.44
CA ILE A 81 -12.71 -3.89 -5.65
C ILE A 81 -12.82 -4.22 -4.16
N ILE A 82 -11.78 -3.92 -3.39
CA ILE A 82 -11.73 -4.17 -1.94
C ILE A 82 -11.34 -2.88 -1.24
N CYS A 83 -12.09 -2.49 -0.21
CA CYS A 83 -11.71 -1.36 0.63
C CYS A 83 -10.56 -1.78 1.55
N THR A 84 -9.43 -1.07 1.52
CA THR A 84 -8.27 -1.38 2.37
C THR A 84 -8.52 -1.14 3.87
N PHE A 85 -9.56 -0.39 4.23
CA PHE A 85 -9.82 0.03 5.61
C PHE A 85 -10.84 -0.87 6.33
N CYS A 86 -11.81 -1.41 5.61
CA CYS A 86 -12.86 -2.26 6.17
C CYS A 86 -12.94 -3.66 5.54
N GLY A 87 -12.20 -3.90 4.46
CA GLY A 87 -12.22 -5.17 3.74
C GLY A 87 -13.54 -5.48 3.03
N ASN A 88 -14.42 -4.48 2.85
CA ASN A 88 -15.64 -4.67 2.06
C ASN A 88 -15.26 -4.96 0.60
N LYS A 89 -15.85 -6.02 0.05
CA LYS A 89 -15.56 -6.52 -1.30
C LYS A 89 -16.76 -6.30 -2.18
N ILE A 90 -16.55 -5.61 -3.29
CA ILE A 90 -17.59 -5.24 -4.25
C ILE A 90 -17.20 -5.82 -5.59
N HIS A 91 -18.02 -6.77 -6.06
CA HIS A 91 -17.91 -7.32 -7.40
C HIS A 91 -18.51 -6.36 -8.43
N GLN A 92 -18.34 -6.68 -9.71
CA GLN A 92 -18.92 -5.95 -10.83
C GLN A 92 -20.46 -6.10 -10.86
N ASP A 93 -21.17 -5.47 -9.92
CA ASP A 93 -22.63 -5.35 -9.92
C ASP A 93 -23.04 -3.90 -10.14
N HIS A 94 -24.01 -3.69 -11.05
CA HIS A 94 -24.51 -2.38 -11.48
C HIS A 94 -23.41 -1.32 -11.60
N ASN A 95 -22.29 -1.70 -12.23
CA ASN A 95 -21.13 -0.86 -12.43
C ASN A 95 -20.46 -0.35 -11.13
N TYR A 96 -20.28 -1.24 -10.15
CA TYR A 96 -19.68 -0.95 -8.85
C TYR A 96 -20.42 0.15 -8.06
N ARG A 97 -21.71 0.41 -8.34
CA ARG A 97 -22.52 1.43 -7.61
C ARG A 97 -22.56 1.21 -6.09
N ALA A 98 -22.35 -0.01 -5.62
CA ALA A 98 -22.22 -0.29 -4.19
C ALA A 98 -21.03 0.45 -3.54
N ALA A 99 -20.07 0.93 -4.31
CA ALA A 99 -19.00 1.80 -3.79
C ALA A 99 -19.54 3.17 -3.35
N THR A 100 -20.63 3.66 -3.95
CA THR A 100 -21.28 4.91 -3.54
C THR A 100 -21.94 4.76 -2.16
N THR A 101 -22.58 3.62 -1.89
CA THR A 101 -23.19 3.36 -0.58
C THR A 101 -22.14 3.10 0.50
N HIS A 102 -20.95 2.61 0.12
CA HIS A 102 -19.82 2.48 1.04
C HIS A 102 -19.41 3.83 1.66
N ARG A 103 -19.55 4.97 0.97
CA ARG A 103 -19.13 6.30 1.49
C ARG A 103 -19.82 6.72 2.77
N THR A 104 -21.04 6.22 2.98
CA THR A 104 -21.85 6.50 4.17
C THR A 104 -21.82 5.35 5.18
N LEU A 105 -21.01 4.31 4.93
CA LEU A 105 -20.95 3.14 5.78
C LEU A 105 -20.20 3.47 7.07
N GLU A 106 -20.94 3.63 8.17
CA GLU A 106 -20.37 3.96 9.48
C GLU A 106 -19.43 2.89 10.03
N SER A 107 -19.57 1.63 9.61
CA SER A 107 -18.68 0.56 10.04
C SER A 107 -17.29 0.63 9.40
N CYS A 108 -17.10 1.43 8.34
CA CYS A 108 -15.79 1.61 7.72
C CYS A 108 -14.96 2.67 8.46
N PRO A 109 -13.75 2.33 8.95
CA PRO A 109 -12.89 3.28 9.66
C PRO A 109 -12.55 4.52 8.83
N MET A 110 -12.40 4.39 7.51
CA MET A 110 -12.08 5.50 6.63
C MET A 110 -13.16 6.59 6.62
N ASN A 111 -14.44 6.22 6.66
CA ASN A 111 -15.52 7.21 6.64
C ASN A 111 -15.63 7.98 7.95
N LYS A 112 -15.25 7.34 9.06
CA LYS A 112 -15.19 7.98 10.39
C LYS A 112 -13.90 8.78 10.60
N PHE A 113 -12.79 8.27 10.08
CA PHE A 113 -11.44 8.74 10.33
C PHE A 113 -10.61 8.72 9.04
N PRO A 114 -10.90 9.62 8.08
CA PRO A 114 -10.36 9.56 6.72
C PRO A 114 -8.86 9.81 6.58
N LEU A 115 -8.18 10.13 7.69
CA LEU A 115 -6.74 10.36 7.77
C LEU A 115 -6.02 9.40 8.74
N HIS A 116 -6.73 8.42 9.28
CA HIS A 116 -6.12 7.37 10.11
C HIS A 116 -5.71 6.21 9.20
N GLY A 117 -4.41 5.97 9.05
CA GLY A 117 -3.89 5.04 8.04
C GLY A 117 -3.88 5.62 6.64
N ASN A 118 -5.01 6.17 6.18
CA ASN A 118 -5.15 6.64 4.79
C ASN A 118 -4.20 7.79 4.46
N VAL A 119 -3.50 7.67 3.33
CA VAL A 119 -2.67 8.73 2.74
C VAL A 119 -3.28 9.12 1.38
N PRO A 120 -4.11 10.18 1.33
CA PRO A 120 -4.69 10.69 0.10
C PRO A 120 -3.65 11.07 -0.97
N LEU A 121 -4.06 10.97 -2.23
CA LEU A 121 -3.30 11.49 -3.36
C LEU A 121 -3.67 12.96 -3.53
N VAL A 122 -2.74 13.85 -3.17
CA VAL A 122 -2.95 15.29 -3.19
C VAL A 122 -2.21 15.93 -4.36
N ARG A 123 -2.72 17.08 -4.81
CA ARG A 123 -1.99 17.88 -5.81
C ARG A 123 -0.84 18.64 -5.14
N PRO A 124 0.29 18.84 -5.86
CA PRO A 124 1.50 19.45 -5.27
C PRO A 124 1.34 20.94 -4.90
N ASP A 125 0.33 21.61 -5.44
CA ASP A 125 0.06 23.05 -5.31
C ASP A 125 -0.81 23.41 -4.10
N ALA A 126 -1.29 22.43 -3.34
CA ALA A 126 -2.11 22.68 -2.17
C ALA A 126 -1.27 23.22 -0.98
N GLU A 127 -1.63 24.40 -0.49
CA GLU A 127 -0.84 25.11 0.54
C GLU A 127 -1.16 24.68 1.98
N ASP A 128 -2.25 23.96 2.20
CA ASP A 128 -2.69 23.56 3.54
C ASP A 128 -1.77 22.48 4.15
N SER A 129 -1.67 22.47 5.48
CA SER A 129 -0.77 21.56 6.19
C SER A 129 -1.08 20.09 5.94
N LEU A 130 -2.35 19.71 5.74
CA LEU A 130 -2.72 18.31 5.49
C LEU A 130 -2.25 17.83 4.12
N SER A 131 -2.41 18.67 3.09
CA SER A 131 -1.89 18.37 1.77
C SER A 131 -0.36 18.28 1.77
N LYS A 132 0.32 19.20 2.47
CA LYS A 132 1.78 19.12 2.65
C LYS A 132 2.22 17.83 3.34
N ILE A 133 1.53 17.42 4.41
CA ILE A 133 1.76 16.14 5.09
C ILE A 133 1.58 14.98 4.09
N ASN A 134 0.44 14.91 3.40
CA ASN A 134 0.15 13.80 2.49
C ASN A 134 1.16 13.71 1.35
N TYR A 135 1.56 14.85 0.75
CA TYR A 135 2.61 14.88 -0.27
C TYR A 135 3.94 14.37 0.28
N MET A 136 4.36 14.84 1.46
CA MET A 136 5.57 14.39 2.13
C MET A 136 5.55 12.87 2.42
N LEU A 137 4.41 12.32 2.85
CA LEU A 137 4.26 10.88 3.07
C LEU A 137 4.36 10.08 1.76
N GLN A 138 3.76 10.57 0.68
CA GLN A 138 3.86 9.94 -0.66
C GLN A 138 5.31 9.89 -1.14
N GLU A 139 6.04 11.00 -1.01
CA GLU A 139 7.47 11.06 -1.35
C GLU A 139 8.30 10.12 -0.47
N SER A 140 8.09 10.15 0.86
CA SER A 140 8.78 9.26 1.80
C SER A 140 8.58 7.78 1.44
N MET A 141 7.34 7.39 1.14
CA MET A 141 7.04 6.02 0.71
C MET A 141 7.72 5.68 -0.61
N SER A 142 7.67 6.57 -1.59
CA SER A 142 8.34 6.40 -2.87
C SER A 142 9.84 6.14 -2.71
N PHE A 143 10.52 6.99 -1.95
CA PHE A 143 11.93 6.86 -1.68
C PHE A 143 12.25 5.54 -0.99
N LYS A 144 11.46 5.16 0.02
CA LYS A 144 11.60 3.86 0.68
C LYS A 144 11.44 2.71 -0.29
N VAL A 145 10.41 2.71 -1.13
CA VAL A 145 10.21 1.62 -2.09
C VAL A 145 11.43 1.51 -3.02
N LYS A 146 11.92 2.63 -3.58
CA LYS A 146 13.08 2.62 -4.49
C LYS A 146 14.38 2.16 -3.82
N HIS A 147 14.60 2.51 -2.56
CA HIS A 147 15.92 2.36 -1.91
C HIS A 147 15.98 1.29 -0.81
N ALA A 148 14.86 0.88 -0.25
CA ALA A 148 14.85 -0.07 0.86
C ALA A 148 15.14 -1.50 0.37
N VAL A 149 15.74 -2.29 1.24
CA VAL A 149 15.94 -3.73 1.04
C VAL A 149 15.03 -4.44 2.04
N PRO A 150 14.20 -5.42 1.64
CA PRO A 150 13.49 -6.25 2.60
C PRO A 150 14.50 -6.88 3.57
N ASP A 151 14.35 -6.54 4.85
CA ASP A 151 15.10 -7.09 5.98
C ASP A 151 14.10 -7.52 7.06
N GLU A 152 14.56 -8.15 8.15
CA GLU A 152 13.69 -8.64 9.23
C GLU A 152 12.74 -7.57 9.82
N ARG A 153 13.04 -6.27 9.65
CA ARG A 153 12.20 -5.15 10.13
C ARG A 153 11.16 -4.70 9.12
N ASN A 154 11.37 -4.99 7.84
CA ASN A 154 10.52 -4.61 6.72
C ASN A 154 10.02 -5.82 5.92
N GLU A 155 10.16 -7.04 6.44
CA GLU A 155 9.56 -8.20 5.82
C GLU A 155 8.05 -7.96 5.70
N ILE A 156 7.52 -8.15 4.49
CA ILE A 156 6.08 -8.25 4.29
C ILE A 156 5.68 -9.60 4.89
N ILE A 157 5.51 -9.63 6.20
CA ILE A 157 5.01 -10.80 6.91
C ILE A 157 3.50 -10.75 6.76
N PHE A 158 2.98 -11.41 5.73
CA PHE A 158 1.60 -11.87 5.79
C PHE A 158 1.54 -12.85 6.97
N HIS A 159 0.98 -12.39 8.10
CA HIS A 159 0.76 -13.03 9.40
C HIS A 159 1.46 -14.39 9.67
N GLU A 160 2.26 -14.47 10.74
CA GLU A 160 2.95 -15.68 11.26
C GLU A 160 2.06 -16.93 11.52
N ARG A 161 0.72 -16.81 11.38
CA ARG A 161 -0.18 -17.97 11.39
C ARG A 161 -0.06 -18.80 10.12
N PHE A 162 0.71 -18.34 9.14
CA PHE A 162 1.26 -19.15 8.07
C PHE A 162 2.39 -20.04 8.51
N LYS A 163 2.01 -21.03 9.30
CA LYS A 163 2.57 -22.34 9.02
C LYS A 163 2.00 -22.74 7.66
N ILE A 164 2.72 -22.41 6.57
CA ILE A 164 2.78 -23.28 5.38
C ILE A 164 2.67 -24.68 5.96
N ARG A 165 1.62 -25.45 5.63
CA ARG A 165 1.47 -26.83 6.14
C ARG A 165 2.86 -27.44 6.08
N ARG A 166 3.44 -27.83 7.22
CA ARG A 166 4.89 -27.82 7.57
C ARG A 166 5.89 -28.46 6.58
N ASN A 167 5.46 -28.91 5.40
CA ASN A 167 6.22 -29.68 4.41
C ASN A 167 6.07 -29.18 2.94
N VAL A 168 5.74 -27.92 2.66
CA VAL A 168 5.78 -27.42 1.26
C VAL A 168 7.17 -26.84 0.96
N ASN A 169 7.95 -27.55 0.15
CA ASN A 169 9.27 -27.11 -0.28
C ASN A 169 9.13 -26.04 -1.39
N LEU A 170 8.96 -24.78 -1.01
CA LEU A 170 8.87 -23.67 -1.97
C LEU A 170 10.19 -23.40 -2.72
N ALA A 171 11.30 -24.05 -2.38
CA ALA A 171 12.52 -24.00 -3.19
C ALA A 171 12.40 -24.84 -4.48
N ASP A 172 11.48 -25.81 -4.50
CA ASP A 172 11.16 -26.59 -5.70
C ASP A 172 10.29 -25.76 -6.67
N ASN A 173 10.73 -25.67 -7.93
CA ASN A 173 10.03 -24.92 -8.96
C ASN A 173 8.67 -25.51 -9.34
N GLY A 174 8.58 -26.84 -9.43
CA GLY A 174 7.35 -27.54 -9.73
C GLY A 174 6.31 -27.30 -8.63
N VAL A 175 6.74 -27.33 -7.37
CA VAL A 175 5.88 -26.98 -6.23
C VAL A 175 5.35 -25.56 -6.36
N ARG A 176 6.19 -24.56 -6.65
CA ARG A 176 5.73 -23.17 -6.85
C ARG A 176 4.71 -23.05 -7.99
N LEU A 177 4.96 -23.73 -9.11
CA LEU A 177 4.07 -23.73 -10.27
C LEU A 177 2.68 -24.28 -9.93
N THR A 178 2.62 -25.33 -9.10
CA THR A 178 1.32 -25.91 -8.68
C THR A 178 0.44 -24.97 -7.88
N LEU A 179 0.97 -23.86 -7.36
CA LEU A 179 0.21 -22.93 -6.51
C LEU A 179 -0.68 -21.96 -7.31
N PHE A 180 -0.43 -21.82 -8.63
CA PHE A 180 -1.16 -20.94 -9.54
C PHE A 180 -2.52 -21.48 -10.03
N THR A 181 -3.18 -22.35 -9.25
CA THR A 181 -4.37 -23.12 -9.68
C THR A 181 -5.56 -22.31 -10.20
N HIS A 182 -5.70 -21.04 -9.80
CA HIS A 182 -6.80 -20.15 -10.22
C HIS A 182 -6.32 -18.77 -10.66
N TYR A 183 -5.04 -18.64 -11.02
CA TYR A 183 -4.42 -17.35 -11.25
C TYR A 183 -5.00 -16.64 -12.50
N LEU A 184 -5.72 -15.54 -12.25
CA LEU A 184 -6.26 -14.63 -13.26
C LEU A 184 -7.10 -15.29 -14.37
N PHE A 185 -7.87 -16.35 -14.05
CA PHE A 185 -8.69 -17.08 -15.05
C PHE A 185 -9.81 -16.25 -15.70
N TYR A 186 -10.25 -15.17 -15.05
CA TYR A 186 -11.22 -14.24 -15.62
C TYR A 186 -10.62 -13.41 -16.77
N LEU A 187 -9.29 -13.28 -16.85
CA LEU A 187 -8.63 -12.65 -18.00
C LEU A 187 -8.62 -13.61 -19.19
N PRO A 188 -8.73 -13.09 -20.43
CA PRO A 188 -8.42 -13.85 -21.64
C PRO A 188 -6.99 -14.43 -21.57
N PRO A 189 -6.75 -15.66 -22.08
CA PRO A 189 -5.44 -16.30 -22.01
C PRO A 189 -4.27 -15.44 -22.49
N GLU A 190 -4.48 -14.66 -23.55
CA GLU A 190 -3.50 -13.75 -24.16
C GLU A 190 -3.11 -12.54 -23.29
N LYS A 191 -3.83 -12.30 -22.18
CA LYS A 191 -3.54 -11.23 -21.22
C LYS A 191 -3.03 -11.76 -19.87
N ARG A 192 -2.85 -13.08 -19.73
CA ARG A 192 -2.42 -13.68 -18.47
C ARG A 192 -0.89 -13.66 -18.38
N PRO A 193 -0.31 -13.20 -17.26
CA PRO A 193 1.11 -13.33 -16.97
C PRO A 193 1.59 -14.78 -17.05
N ASN A 194 2.85 -14.96 -17.45
CA ASN A 194 3.48 -16.26 -17.54
C ASN A 194 3.77 -16.84 -16.14
N ILE A 195 2.96 -17.81 -15.71
CA ILE A 195 3.07 -18.45 -14.39
C ILE A 195 4.32 -19.31 -14.23
N GLU A 196 4.83 -19.88 -15.33
CA GLU A 196 6.10 -20.64 -15.32
C GLU A 196 7.26 -19.68 -15.03
N ARG A 197 7.24 -18.52 -15.69
CA ARG A 197 8.25 -17.49 -15.48
C ARG A 197 8.20 -16.87 -14.09
N LEU A 198 7.00 -16.71 -13.52
CA LEU A 198 6.82 -16.30 -12.12
C LEU A 198 7.40 -17.34 -11.15
N ALA A 199 7.14 -18.63 -11.38
CA ALA A 199 7.70 -19.70 -10.56
C ALA A 199 9.23 -19.74 -10.66
N GLU A 200 9.81 -19.57 -11.85
CA GLU A 200 11.26 -19.47 -12.06
C GLU A 200 11.89 -18.26 -11.37
N ALA A 201 11.17 -17.14 -11.35
CA ALA A 201 11.56 -15.97 -10.58
C ALA A 201 11.40 -16.15 -9.06
N GLY A 202 10.87 -17.29 -8.60
CA GLY A 202 10.73 -17.58 -7.18
C GLY A 202 9.47 -16.98 -6.55
N PHE A 203 8.51 -16.55 -7.36
CA PHE A 203 7.23 -16.00 -6.91
C PHE A 203 6.13 -17.07 -6.99
N PRO A 204 5.80 -17.80 -5.92
CA PRO A 204 4.57 -18.58 -5.87
C PRO A 204 3.33 -17.69 -5.75
N ASP A 205 2.18 -18.15 -6.26
CA ASP A 205 0.88 -17.61 -5.88
C ASP A 205 0.51 -18.10 -4.47
N LEU A 206 0.76 -17.26 -3.46
CA LEU A 206 0.47 -17.59 -2.07
C LEU A 206 -1.02 -17.43 -1.71
N LEU A 207 -1.89 -17.06 -2.65
CA LEU A 207 -3.32 -16.79 -2.39
C LEU A 207 -4.06 -17.99 -1.77
N HIS A 208 -3.68 -19.23 -2.13
CA HIS A 208 -4.33 -20.44 -1.61
C HIS A 208 -3.83 -20.90 -0.25
N MET A 209 -2.70 -20.36 0.21
CA MET A 209 -2.39 -20.43 1.62
C MET A 209 -3.29 -19.41 2.31
N LYS A 210 -4.32 -19.89 3.04
CA LYS A 210 -5.27 -19.08 3.83
C LYS A 210 -4.56 -17.97 4.63
N ILE A 211 -4.54 -16.75 4.08
CA ILE A 211 -4.11 -15.52 4.78
C ILE A 211 -5.18 -15.21 5.82
N ASN A 212 -5.10 -15.91 6.95
CA ASN A 212 -5.84 -15.57 8.15
C ASN A 212 -5.09 -14.43 8.86
N ILE A 213 -4.85 -13.34 8.13
CA ILE A 213 -4.57 -12.05 8.76
C ILE A 213 -5.80 -11.73 9.62
N MET A 214 -5.58 -11.20 10.83
CA MET A 214 -6.62 -10.63 11.69
C MET A 214 -7.79 -10.05 10.88
N SER A 215 -9.02 -10.26 11.39
CA SER A 215 -10.33 -10.19 10.72
C SER A 215 -10.69 -8.94 9.90
N PHE A 216 -9.77 -7.99 9.72
CA PHE A 216 -9.90 -6.80 8.89
C PHE A 216 -9.12 -6.88 7.55
N LEU A 217 -8.06 -7.69 7.44
CA LEU A 217 -7.23 -7.81 6.22
C LEU A 217 -7.03 -9.26 5.75
N SER A 218 -7.90 -10.19 6.21
CA SER A 218 -7.91 -11.63 5.87
C SER A 218 -8.20 -11.98 4.41
N LYS A 219 -8.19 -10.99 3.50
CA LYS A 219 -8.68 -11.11 2.13
C LYS A 219 -7.56 -10.65 1.21
N GLY A 220 -7.02 -11.58 0.44
CA GLY A 220 -5.74 -11.49 -0.28
C GLY A 220 -5.42 -10.14 -0.93
N PHE A 221 -4.13 -9.81 -0.89
CA PHE A 221 -3.53 -8.61 -1.42
C PHE A 221 -3.49 -8.65 -2.97
N SER A 222 -4.59 -8.33 -3.65
CA SER A 222 -4.66 -8.29 -5.13
C SER A 222 -3.95 -9.49 -5.80
N ASP A 223 -3.37 -9.29 -6.98
CA ASP A 223 -2.39 -10.13 -7.70
C ASP A 223 -0.95 -10.03 -7.18
N ILE A 224 -0.77 -9.61 -5.92
CA ILE A 224 0.57 -9.46 -5.35
C ILE A 224 1.20 -10.84 -5.21
N VAL A 225 2.36 -11.01 -5.82
CA VAL A 225 3.18 -12.22 -5.68
C VAL A 225 4.37 -11.93 -4.79
N MET A 226 4.85 -12.93 -4.05
CA MET A 226 5.93 -12.75 -3.08
C MET A 226 7.03 -13.79 -3.27
N CYS A 227 8.28 -13.36 -3.26
CA CYS A 227 9.41 -14.27 -3.39
C CYS A 227 9.49 -15.19 -2.17
N PHE A 228 9.60 -16.50 -2.39
CA PHE A 228 9.76 -17.46 -1.28
C PHE A 228 11.04 -17.24 -0.46
N HIS A 229 12.08 -16.64 -1.07
CA HIS A 229 13.41 -16.47 -0.49
C HIS A 229 13.58 -15.09 0.18
N CYS A 230 13.53 -13.99 -0.57
CA CYS A 230 13.75 -12.63 -0.02
C CYS A 230 12.50 -11.96 0.56
N LYS A 231 11.32 -12.57 0.43
CA LYS A 231 10.02 -12.01 0.85
C LYS A 231 9.64 -10.68 0.17
N GLY A 232 10.38 -10.24 -0.84
CA GLY A 232 10.00 -9.13 -1.70
C GLY A 232 8.72 -9.43 -2.49
N GLY A 233 7.83 -8.44 -2.59
CA GLY A 233 6.56 -8.54 -3.30
C GLY A 233 6.51 -7.74 -4.60
N LEU A 234 5.93 -8.30 -5.66
CA LEU A 234 5.64 -7.59 -6.90
C LEU A 234 4.13 -7.53 -7.14
N TYR A 235 3.67 -6.49 -7.82
CA TYR A 235 2.28 -6.33 -8.24
C TYR A 235 2.19 -5.76 -9.65
N ASN A 236 0.99 -5.78 -10.22
CA ASN A 236 0.74 -5.28 -11.58
C ASN A 236 1.65 -5.95 -12.63
N ILE A 237 1.82 -7.25 -12.50
CA ILE A 237 2.50 -8.08 -13.51
C ILE A 237 1.58 -8.21 -14.72
N ASP A 238 2.12 -7.96 -15.90
CA ASP A 238 1.54 -7.97 -17.23
C ASP A 238 2.00 -9.23 -18.00
N VAL A 239 1.38 -9.52 -19.14
CA VAL A 239 1.75 -10.66 -20.01
C VAL A 239 3.14 -10.47 -20.64
N ASP A 240 3.52 -9.23 -20.92
CA ASP A 240 4.80 -8.90 -21.58
C ASP A 240 5.97 -8.73 -20.60
N ASP A 241 5.72 -8.89 -19.29
CA ASP A 241 6.76 -8.78 -18.28
C ASP A 241 7.66 -10.00 -18.21
N ASP A 242 8.91 -9.77 -17.79
CA ASP A 242 9.82 -10.82 -17.36
C ASP A 242 10.03 -10.75 -15.84
N PRO A 243 9.26 -11.54 -15.06
CA PRO A 243 9.39 -11.62 -13.61
C PRO A 243 10.81 -11.85 -13.08
N VAL A 244 11.69 -12.51 -13.84
CA VAL A 244 13.09 -12.70 -13.42
C VAL A 244 13.86 -11.39 -13.54
N LYS A 245 13.69 -10.65 -14.63
CA LYS A 245 14.29 -9.32 -14.79
C LYS A 245 13.73 -8.35 -13.76
N ASP A 246 12.43 -8.37 -13.52
CA ASP A 246 11.79 -7.57 -12.48
C ASP A 246 12.38 -7.89 -11.10
N HIS A 247 12.48 -9.18 -10.76
CA HIS A 247 13.08 -9.60 -9.49
C HIS A 247 14.54 -9.15 -9.36
N ALA A 248 15.34 -9.33 -10.41
CA ALA A 248 16.73 -8.89 -10.45
C ALA A 248 16.84 -7.36 -10.30
N THR A 249 15.92 -6.61 -10.91
CA THR A 249 15.89 -5.14 -10.88
C THR A 249 15.48 -4.62 -9.49
N PHE A 250 14.35 -5.11 -8.97
CA PHE A 250 13.75 -4.58 -7.75
C PHE A 250 14.33 -5.18 -6.46
N TYR A 251 14.79 -6.43 -6.52
CA TYR A 251 15.40 -7.15 -5.39
C TYR A 251 16.67 -7.89 -5.78
N GLY A 252 17.55 -7.26 -6.57
CA GLY A 252 18.81 -7.85 -7.00
C GLY A 252 19.76 -8.27 -5.87
N HIS A 253 19.48 -7.92 -4.61
CA HIS A 253 20.20 -8.44 -3.42
C HIS A 253 19.80 -9.88 -3.05
N CYS A 254 18.64 -10.37 -3.51
CA CYS A 254 18.12 -11.70 -3.21
C CYS A 254 19.08 -12.80 -3.68
N ALA A 255 19.52 -13.68 -2.76
CA ALA A 255 20.48 -14.73 -3.10
C ALA A 255 19.93 -15.70 -4.16
N TYR A 256 18.63 -16.03 -4.08
CA TYR A 256 17.98 -16.90 -5.06
C TYR A 256 18.02 -16.32 -6.47
N ILE A 257 17.64 -15.04 -6.66
CA ILE A 257 17.59 -14.46 -8.01
C ILE A 257 19.00 -14.26 -8.57
N LYS A 258 19.98 -13.93 -7.72
CA LYS A 258 21.40 -13.87 -8.11
C LYS A 258 21.91 -15.20 -8.65
N ASP A 259 21.66 -16.28 -7.91
CA ASP A 259 22.04 -17.63 -8.31
C ASP A 259 21.33 -18.05 -9.61
N TYR A 260 20.02 -17.84 -9.71
CA TYR A 260 19.25 -18.12 -10.92
C TYR A 260 19.82 -17.37 -12.13
N CYS A 261 19.99 -16.05 -12.04
CA CYS A 261 20.52 -15.25 -13.14
C CYS A 261 21.93 -15.71 -13.54
N SER A 262 22.79 -16.04 -12.57
CA SER A 262 24.15 -16.53 -12.83
C SER A 262 24.14 -17.85 -13.61
N ARG A 263 23.28 -18.80 -13.22
CA ARG A 263 23.14 -20.10 -13.91
C ARG A 263 22.55 -19.99 -15.31
N HIS A 264 21.74 -18.95 -15.57
CA HIS A 264 21.04 -18.75 -16.83
C HIS A 264 21.65 -17.63 -17.70
N GLY A 265 22.81 -17.08 -17.33
CA GLY A 265 23.51 -16.05 -18.12
C GLY A 265 22.75 -14.71 -18.21
N ILE A 266 21.91 -14.39 -17.22
CA ILE A 266 21.13 -13.15 -17.19
C ILE A 266 21.94 -12.06 -16.47
N VAL A 267 22.09 -10.90 -17.11
CA VAL A 267 22.79 -9.76 -16.53
C VAL A 267 21.87 -9.05 -15.53
N ILE A 268 22.38 -8.83 -14.31
CA ILE A 268 21.70 -8.06 -13.27
C ILE A 268 22.29 -6.65 -13.30
N ASP A 269 21.46 -5.64 -13.58
CA ASP A 269 21.84 -4.24 -13.47
C ASP A 269 22.11 -3.83 -12.01
N GLN A 270 22.81 -2.72 -11.80
CA GLN A 270 23.28 -2.34 -10.45
C GLN A 270 22.12 -2.26 -9.44
N ILE A 271 22.25 -3.05 -8.38
CA ILE A 271 21.37 -3.00 -7.21
C ILE A 271 21.41 -1.57 -6.66
N PRO A 272 20.28 -0.87 -6.49
CA PRO A 272 20.26 0.39 -5.77
C PRO A 272 20.92 0.18 -4.41
N LYS A 273 22.05 0.85 -4.17
CA LYS A 273 22.68 0.78 -2.85
C LYS A 273 21.66 1.29 -1.83
N PRO A 274 21.42 0.57 -0.73
CA PRO A 274 20.57 1.08 0.33
C PRO A 274 21.17 2.42 0.76
N LEU A 275 20.41 3.50 0.53
CA LEU A 275 20.76 4.80 1.09
C LEU A 275 20.50 4.72 2.59
N SER A 276 21.36 5.34 3.39
CA SER A 276 21.07 5.49 4.83
C SER A 276 19.70 6.12 4.98
N GLU A 277 18.85 5.56 5.85
CA GLU A 277 17.48 6.04 6.03
C GLU A 277 17.50 7.55 6.32
N ALA A 278 16.95 8.35 5.42
CA ALA A 278 16.86 9.79 5.60
C ALA A 278 15.81 10.07 6.69
N MET A 279 16.25 10.53 7.86
CA MET A 279 15.35 10.96 8.93
C MET A 279 14.55 12.19 8.50
N PHE A 280 13.32 12.32 9.00
CA PHE A 280 12.56 13.55 8.82
C PHE A 280 13.30 14.74 9.45
N THR A 281 13.42 15.82 8.69
CA THR A 281 13.93 17.12 9.16
C THR A 281 13.08 17.66 10.30
N GLU A 282 13.60 18.63 11.06
CA GLU A 282 12.84 19.25 12.14
C GLU A 282 11.54 19.91 11.64
N ASP A 283 11.58 20.53 10.45
CA ASP A 283 10.41 21.14 9.82
C ASP A 283 9.37 20.09 9.42
N GLU A 284 9.78 18.95 8.86
CA GLU A 284 8.87 17.84 8.54
C GLU A 284 8.27 17.24 9.81
N GLN A 285 9.05 17.07 10.87
CA GLN A 285 8.54 16.62 12.16
C GLN A 285 7.55 17.61 12.77
N ASN A 286 7.79 18.92 12.64
CA ASN A 286 6.86 19.94 13.08
C ASN A 286 5.60 19.96 12.22
N LEU A 287 5.72 19.74 10.92
CA LEU A 287 4.59 19.60 10.01
C LEU A 287 3.72 18.39 10.39
N LEU A 288 4.29 17.25 10.77
CA LEU A 288 3.51 16.09 11.26
C LEU A 288 2.63 16.47 12.46
N MET A 289 3.09 17.36 13.35
CA MET A 289 2.32 17.82 14.51
C MET A 289 1.06 18.60 14.13
N GLU A 290 0.97 19.08 12.89
CA GLU A 290 -0.22 19.76 12.37
C GLU A 290 -1.36 18.79 12.06
N HIS A 291 -1.10 17.49 12.03
CA HIS A 291 -2.09 16.46 11.75
C HIS A 291 -3.23 16.45 12.80
N PRO A 292 -4.51 16.39 12.38
CA PRO A 292 -5.67 16.41 13.29
C PRO A 292 -5.62 15.34 14.38
N LEU A 293 -5.06 14.17 14.05
CA LEU A 293 -4.84 13.09 15.02
C LEU A 293 -4.00 13.57 16.20
N ILE A 294 -2.85 14.18 15.91
CA ILE A 294 -1.88 14.62 16.92
C ILE A 294 -2.45 15.78 17.73
N LYS A 295 -3.05 16.77 17.05
CA LYS A 295 -3.70 17.90 17.72
C LYS A 295 -4.77 17.44 18.72
N LYS A 296 -5.58 16.44 18.34
CA LYS A 296 -6.60 15.85 19.20
C LYS A 296 -6.01 15.12 20.41
N MET A 297 -4.87 14.46 20.25
CA MET A 297 -4.17 13.81 21.36
C MET A 297 -3.67 14.84 22.36
N ILE A 298 -3.03 15.90 21.88
CA ILE A 298 -2.54 16.97 22.76
C ILE A 298 -3.72 17.64 23.49
N SER A 299 -4.84 17.90 22.80
CA SER A 299 -6.03 18.47 23.45
C SER A 299 -6.68 17.54 24.49
N LYS A 300 -6.45 16.22 24.39
CA LYS A 300 -6.89 15.23 25.38
C LYS A 300 -5.94 15.12 26.59
N GLY A 301 -4.87 15.91 26.63
CA GLY A 301 -3.92 15.94 27.75
C GLY A 301 -2.73 14.98 27.63
N TYR A 302 -2.54 14.34 26.46
CA TYR A 302 -1.33 13.56 26.21
C TYR A 302 -0.10 14.48 26.09
N ASP A 303 1.03 14.05 26.66
CA ASP A 303 2.27 14.83 26.62
C ASP A 303 2.76 15.07 25.18
N LYS A 304 2.96 16.34 24.82
CA LYS A 304 3.34 16.75 23.46
C LYS A 304 4.67 16.13 23.01
N THR A 305 5.64 16.00 23.91
CA THR A 305 6.98 15.49 23.60
C THR A 305 6.93 13.99 23.33
N ILE A 306 6.20 13.25 24.17
CA ILE A 306 5.97 11.80 23.99
C ILE A 306 5.20 11.55 22.69
N VAL A 307 4.14 12.31 22.42
CA VAL A 307 3.34 12.15 21.20
C VAL A 307 4.18 12.46 19.96
N LYS A 308 4.95 13.56 19.94
CA LYS A 308 5.84 13.90 18.83
C LYS A 308 6.79 12.76 18.53
N LYS A 309 7.53 12.28 19.54
CA LYS A 309 8.49 11.19 19.38
C LYS A 309 7.82 9.94 18.81
N LYS A 310 6.77 9.45 19.47
CA LYS A 310 6.08 8.20 19.07
C LYS A 310 5.47 8.28 17.66
N MET A 311 4.90 9.43 17.29
CA MET A 311 4.30 9.58 15.96
C MET A 311 5.35 9.73 14.86
N VAL A 312 6.43 10.48 15.11
CA VAL A 312 7.55 10.57 14.17
C VAL A 312 8.14 9.18 13.93
N ASP A 313 8.42 8.42 15.00
CA ASP A 313 8.96 7.05 14.91
C ASP A 313 8.00 6.12 14.14
N PHE A 314 6.70 6.20 14.43
CA PHE A 314 5.69 5.38 13.75
C PHE A 314 5.57 5.72 12.26
N VAL A 315 5.42 6.99 11.91
CA VAL A 315 5.31 7.44 10.52
C VAL A 315 6.60 7.15 9.76
N PHE A 316 7.75 7.35 10.41
CA PHE A 316 9.05 7.02 9.84
C PHE A 316 9.20 5.52 9.60
N SER A 317 8.63 4.65 10.43
CA SER A 317 8.63 3.21 10.17
C SER A 317 7.61 2.82 9.10
N GLN A 318 6.33 3.16 9.30
CA GLN A 318 5.19 2.63 8.55
C GLN A 318 4.85 3.39 7.27
N GLY A 319 5.37 4.62 7.14
CA GLY A 319 5.08 5.54 6.03
C GLY A 319 3.77 6.33 6.16
N CYS A 320 2.96 6.04 7.19
CA CYS A 320 1.62 6.57 7.36
C CYS A 320 1.27 6.74 8.85
N PHE A 321 0.17 7.43 9.13
CA PHE A 321 -0.37 7.54 10.49
C PHE A 321 -1.08 6.25 10.93
N PRO A 322 -1.18 5.96 12.23
CA PRO A 322 -1.84 4.76 12.70
C PRO A 322 -3.36 4.79 12.49
N PHE A 323 -3.97 3.61 12.33
CA PHE A 323 -5.43 3.43 12.30
C PHE A 323 -6.08 3.75 13.65
N CYS A 324 -5.41 3.38 14.75
CA CYS A 324 -5.87 3.48 16.13
C CYS A 324 -4.78 4.16 16.97
N ILE A 325 -5.16 5.16 17.76
CA ILE A 325 -4.22 5.97 18.53
C ILE A 325 -3.76 5.21 19.77
N GLU A 326 -4.69 4.46 20.36
CA GLU A 326 -4.52 3.68 21.58
C GLU A 326 -3.39 2.65 21.42
N THR A 327 -3.21 2.11 20.22
CA THR A 327 -2.13 1.16 19.89
C THR A 327 -0.73 1.80 19.86
N CYS A 328 -0.62 3.10 19.61
CA CYS A 328 0.69 3.76 19.47
C CYS A 328 1.16 4.41 20.77
N VAL A 329 0.26 4.94 21.59
CA VAL A 329 0.64 5.65 22.82
C VAL A 329 0.73 4.75 24.03
N ALA A 330 0.06 3.60 24.05
CA ALA A 330 0.03 2.75 25.22
C ALA A 330 1.39 2.06 25.47
N GLU A 331 2.07 2.45 26.56
CA GLU A 331 2.80 1.48 27.36
C GLU A 331 1.76 0.69 28.14
N VAL A 332 1.23 -0.40 27.56
CA VAL A 332 0.24 -1.25 28.25
C VAL A 332 0.97 -1.99 29.38
N PRO A 333 0.57 -1.85 30.67
CA PRO A 333 1.07 -2.70 31.74
C PRO A 333 0.77 -4.17 31.40
N LYS A 334 1.75 -5.06 31.53
CA LYS A 334 1.74 -6.48 31.09
C LYS A 334 0.50 -7.33 31.45
N ASN A 335 -0.40 -6.86 32.32
CA ASN A 335 -1.53 -7.65 32.85
C ASN A 335 -2.94 -7.09 32.59
N ARG A 336 -3.14 -6.12 31.67
CA ARG A 336 -4.49 -5.74 31.23
C ARG A 336 -4.56 -5.50 29.71
N LEU A 337 -4.56 -6.60 28.95
CA LEU A 337 -5.18 -6.62 27.63
C LEU A 337 -6.71 -6.67 27.83
N ILE A 338 -7.31 -5.55 28.21
CA ILE A 338 -8.73 -5.35 28.02
C ILE A 338 -8.85 -4.77 26.62
N TYR A 339 -9.34 -5.60 25.70
CA TYR A 339 -10.00 -5.16 24.48
C TYR A 339 -11.03 -4.11 24.91
N LEU A 340 -10.69 -2.82 24.80
CA LEU A 340 -11.65 -1.76 25.00
C LEU A 340 -12.55 -1.80 23.78
N GLU A 341 -13.75 -2.32 24.05
CA GLU A 341 -14.92 -2.28 23.21
C GLU A 341 -15.03 -0.93 22.52
N ILE A 342 -15.52 -1.00 21.29
CA ILE A 342 -15.95 0.10 20.47
C ILE A 342 -17.06 0.82 21.24
N ASP A 343 -16.69 1.79 22.07
CA ASP A 343 -17.63 2.74 22.66
C ASP A 343 -16.93 4.09 22.75
N ILE A 344 -16.85 4.76 21.61
CA ILE A 344 -16.59 6.20 21.58
C ILE A 344 -17.95 6.83 21.37
N ASP A 345 -18.40 7.57 22.39
CA ASP A 345 -19.47 8.55 22.28
C ASP A 345 -19.04 9.63 21.25
N ILE A 346 -19.34 9.37 19.98
CA ILE A 346 -19.10 10.24 18.81
C ILE A 346 -20.21 11.31 18.75
N ARG A 347 -20.39 12.10 19.81
CA ARG A 347 -21.39 13.20 19.81
C ARG A 347 -20.81 14.61 19.71
N ILE A 348 -19.50 14.76 19.48
CA ILE A 348 -18.87 16.10 19.40
C ILE A 348 -18.03 16.27 18.11
N TYR A 349 -18.42 15.67 16.99
CA TYR A 349 -17.64 15.78 15.74
C TYR A 349 -18.44 16.20 14.49
N GLU A 350 -19.76 16.38 14.58
CA GLU A 350 -20.61 16.41 13.39
C GLU A 350 -20.64 17.70 12.57
N TYR A 351 -20.11 18.84 13.02
CA TYR A 351 -20.46 20.11 12.36
C TYR A 351 -19.38 20.79 11.50
N LYS A 352 -18.08 20.55 11.70
CA LYS A 352 -17.02 21.33 11.00
C LYS A 352 -16.41 20.68 9.75
N TYR A 353 -16.39 19.35 9.65
CA TYR A 353 -15.65 18.68 8.56
C TYR A 353 -16.49 18.49 7.27
N LYS A 354 -17.82 18.32 7.40
CA LYS A 354 -18.74 18.27 6.26
C LYS A 354 -18.79 19.60 5.48
N THR A 355 -18.41 20.72 6.10
CA THR A 355 -18.43 22.06 5.50
C THR A 355 -17.19 22.35 4.64
N LEU A 356 -16.01 21.83 5.03
CA LEU A 356 -14.76 22.01 4.29
C LEU A 356 -14.72 21.22 2.97
N MET A 357 -15.26 19.99 2.96
CA MET A 357 -15.31 19.16 1.75
C MET A 357 -16.46 19.52 0.79
N LYS A 358 -17.52 20.18 1.27
CA LYS A 358 -18.60 20.70 0.41
C LYS A 358 -18.26 22.05 -0.22
N GLY A 359 -17.30 22.80 0.34
CA GLY A 359 -16.89 24.12 -0.15
C GLY A 359 -16.01 24.13 -1.40
N GLN A 360 -15.53 22.98 -1.88
CA GLN A 360 -14.70 22.87 -3.10
C GLN A 360 -15.49 22.45 -4.36
N ILE A 361 -16.83 22.34 -4.29
CA ILE A 361 -17.68 21.98 -5.44
C ILE A 361 -18.64 23.13 -5.83
N SER A 362 -18.57 24.29 -5.17
CA SER A 362 -19.34 25.48 -5.55
C SER A 362 -18.44 26.72 -5.60
N GLY A 363 -17.88 26.99 -6.76
CA GLY A 363 -17.05 28.16 -7.00
C GLY A 363 -16.58 28.22 -8.45
N ASN A 364 -17.52 28.61 -9.33
CA ASN A 364 -17.41 28.93 -10.76
C ASN A 364 -17.04 27.81 -11.73
#